data_AF-A0A371I818-F1
#
_entry.id   AF-A0A371I818-F1
#
_cell.length_a   1.000
_cell.length_b   1.000
_cell.length_c   1.000
_cell.angle_alpha   90.00
_cell.angle_beta   90.00
_cell.angle_gamma   90.00
#
_symmetry.space_group_name_H-M   'P 1'
#
loop_
_entity.id
_entity.type
_entity.pdbx_description
1 polymer ?
#
loop_
_entity_poly.entity_id
_entity_poly.type
_entity_poly.pdbx_seq_one_letter_code
_entity_poly.pdbx_strand_id
1 'polypeptide(L)'
;MSYTKLLPHLLQHALVTTVSLKPVQSPYPKNYDPRAKCEYHRGALGHTTEKCWGIKHKVQDLIDAGLLVLLKEQSKNTEDETNLTATLDTQLLAP
;
A
#
# COMPACT_ATOMS: atom_id res chain seq x y z
N MET A 1 0.88 -4.92 -9.79
CA MET A 1 1.78 -3.97 -9.09
C MET A 1 1.80 -4.29 -7.60
N SER A 2 2.94 -4.24 -6.91
CA SER A 2 3.06 -4.50 -5.46
C SER A 2 2.84 -3.24 -4.62
N TYR A 3 2.45 -3.36 -3.34
CA TYR A 3 2.24 -2.19 -2.47
C TYR A 3 3.53 -1.40 -2.23
N THR A 4 4.67 -2.09 -2.19
CA THR A 4 6.02 -1.50 -2.14
C THR A 4 6.32 -0.60 -3.34
N LYS A 5 5.87 -0.99 -4.54
CA LYS A 5 6.04 -0.18 -5.75
C LYS A 5 4.99 0.93 -5.84
N LEU A 6 3.77 0.69 -5.36
CA LEU A 6 2.68 1.66 -5.40
C LEU A 6 2.84 2.80 -4.40
N LEU A 7 3.33 2.52 -3.19
CA LEU A 7 3.41 3.49 -2.09
C LEU A 7 4.17 4.79 -2.46
N PRO A 8 5.35 4.75 -3.12
CA PRO A 8 6.04 5.98 -3.55
C PRO A 8 5.19 6.87 -4.46
N HIS A 9 4.43 6.29 -5.39
CA HIS A 9 3.54 7.06 -6.28
C HIS A 9 2.41 7.71 -5.49
N LEU A 10 1.79 7.00 -4.55
CA LEU A 10 0.73 7.56 -3.71
C LEU A 10 1.23 8.70 -2.83
N LEU A 11 2.46 8.60 -2.32
CA LEU A 11 3.12 9.65 -1.54
C LEU A 11 3.45 10.87 -2.42
N GLN A 12 3.99 10.62 -3.63
CA GLN A 12 4.35 11.68 -4.59
C GLN A 12 3.14 12.54 -4.98
N HIS A 13 1.97 11.90 -5.17
CA HIS A 13 0.72 12.59 -5.49
C HIS A 13 -0.09 13.01 -4.25
N ALA A 14 0.49 12.90 -3.05
CA ALA A 14 -0.14 13.26 -1.78
C ALA A 14 -1.51 12.59 -1.53
N LEU A 15 -1.77 11.43 -2.14
CA LEU A 15 -2.99 10.64 -1.90
C LEU A 15 -2.95 9.89 -0.56
N VAL A 16 -1.74 9.62 -0.07
CA VAL A 16 -1.49 9.04 1.24
C VAL A 16 -0.34 9.74 1.94
N THR A 17 -0.23 9.54 3.25
CA THR A 17 0.92 9.96 4.05
C THR A 17 1.43 8.77 4.86
N THR A 18 2.73 8.73 5.17
CA THR A 18 3.26 7.70 6.06
C THR A 18 2.79 7.91 7.50
N VAL A 19 2.38 6.82 8.14
CA VAL A 19 1.77 6.85 9.48
C VAL A 19 2.81 6.44 10.51
N SER A 20 2.94 7.17 11.62
CA SER A 20 3.77 6.75 12.74
C SER A 20 2.97 5.80 13.64
N LEU A 21 3.53 4.64 13.96
CA LEU A 21 2.96 3.71 14.93
C LEU A 21 3.77 3.71 16.21
N LYS A 22 3.09 3.46 17.34
CA LYS A 22 3.78 3.14 18.59
C LYS A 22 4.52 1.81 18.40
N PRO A 23 5.79 1.70 18.87
CA PRO A 23 6.51 0.44 18.84
C PRO A 23 5.72 -0.66 19.54
N VAL A 24 5.68 -1.86 18.93
CA VAL A 24 5.09 -3.04 19.55
C VAL A 24 5.92 -3.41 20.78
N GLN A 25 5.26 -3.63 21.91
CA GLN A 25 5.90 -4.04 23.16
C GLN A 25 5.61 -5.52 23.45
N SER A 26 6.44 -6.14 24.28
CA SER A 26 6.25 -7.52 24.73
C SER A 26 4.97 -7.65 25.57
N PRO A 27 4.16 -8.72 25.41
CA PRO A 27 4.38 -9.86 24.52
C PRO A 27 4.06 -9.56 23.05
N TYR A 28 4.95 -9.96 22.15
CA TYR A 28 4.76 -9.74 20.72
C TYR A 28 3.61 -10.60 20.15
N PRO A 29 2.81 -10.07 19.22
CA PRO A 29 1.83 -10.86 18.47
C PRO A 29 2.47 -12.06 17.76
N LYS A 30 1.70 -13.15 17.58
CA LYS A 30 2.20 -14.38 16.93
C LYS A 30 2.75 -14.17 15.51
N ASN A 31 2.24 -13.16 14.81
CA ASN A 31 2.62 -12.82 13.44
C ASN A 31 3.66 -11.68 13.37
N TYR A 32 4.23 -11.26 14.50
CA TYR A 32 5.27 -10.25 14.54
C TYR A 32 6.59 -10.80 13.99
N ASP A 33 7.09 -10.20 12.91
CA ASP A 33 8.40 -10.46 12.37
C ASP A 33 9.36 -9.29 12.66
N PRO A 34 10.37 -9.47 13.53
CA PRO A 34 11.33 -8.42 13.89
C PRO A 34 12.24 -7.99 12.72
N ARG A 35 12.27 -8.74 11.62
CA ARG A 35 13.04 -8.42 10.41
C ARG A 35 12.20 -7.73 9.33
N ALA A 36 10.87 -7.84 9.43
CA ALA A 36 9.97 -7.20 8.49
C ALA A 36 9.79 -5.72 8.81
N LYS A 37 9.89 -4.87 7.79
CA LYS A 37 9.67 -3.42 7.87
C LYS A 37 8.51 -2.99 7.01
N CYS A 38 7.70 -2.08 7.53
CA CYS A 38 6.60 -1.46 6.81
C CYS A 38 6.93 0.00 6.48
N GLU A 39 7.18 0.29 5.20
CA GLU A 39 7.48 1.64 4.71
C GLU A 39 6.29 2.60 4.87
N TYR A 40 5.06 2.08 4.75
CA TYR A 40 3.85 2.88 5.03
C TYR A 40 3.82 3.36 6.49
N HIS A 41 4.39 2.57 7.40
CA HIS A 41 4.52 2.90 8.82
C HIS A 41 5.90 3.43 9.20
N ARG A 42 6.59 4.13 8.30
CA ARG A 42 7.91 4.76 8.54
C ARG A 42 8.97 3.75 8.97
N GLY A 43 8.94 2.56 8.40
CA GLY A 43 9.89 1.48 8.69
C GLY A 43 9.60 0.73 9.99
N ALA A 44 8.39 0.84 10.55
CA ALA A 44 7.99 0.08 11.73
C ALA A 44 8.19 -1.43 11.54
N LEU A 45 8.65 -2.10 12.60
CA LEU A 45 8.90 -3.54 12.61
C LEU A 45 7.61 -4.34 12.84
N GLY A 46 7.63 -5.59 12.40
CA GLY A 46 6.59 -6.59 12.70
C GLY A 46 5.88 -7.11 11.46
N HIS A 47 5.72 -6.31 10.41
CA HIS A 47 5.13 -6.75 9.15
C HIS A 47 5.72 -5.98 7.96
N THR A 48 5.62 -6.56 6.76
CA THR A 48 6.09 -5.91 5.52
C THR A 48 5.03 -4.98 4.95
N THR A 49 5.42 -4.02 4.11
CA THR A 49 4.46 -3.15 3.39
C THR A 49 3.40 -3.95 2.62
N GLU A 50 3.74 -5.11 2.04
CA GLU A 50 2.77 -5.97 1.33
C GLU A 50 1.70 -6.57 2.25
N LYS A 51 2.05 -6.84 3.51
CA LYS A 51 1.14 -7.40 4.52
C LYS A 51 0.46 -6.33 5.36
N CYS A 52 0.74 -5.05 5.10
CA CYS A 52 0.20 -3.95 5.87
C CYS A 52 -1.29 -3.79 5.57
N TRP A 53 -2.13 -3.95 6.59
CA TRP A 53 -3.56 -3.72 6.47
C TRP A 53 -3.88 -2.23 6.25
N GLY A 54 -3.12 -1.33 6.87
CA GLY A 54 -3.32 0.11 6.71
C GLY A 54 -3.22 0.59 5.27
N ILE A 55 -2.19 0.15 4.52
CA ILE A 55 -2.06 0.51 3.10
C ILE A 55 -3.14 -0.15 2.24
N LYS A 56 -3.51 -1.41 2.52
CA LYS A 56 -4.57 -2.12 1.80
C LYS A 56 -5.91 -1.38 1.90
N HIS A 57 -6.30 -1.01 3.11
CA HIS A 57 -7.51 -0.22 3.33
C HIS A 57 -7.42 1.14 2.64
N LYS A 58 -6.30 1.84 2.78
CA LYS A 58 -6.15 3.16 2.16
C LYS A 58 -6.22 3.11 0.63
N VAL A 59 -5.65 2.06 0.03
CA VAL A 59 -5.74 1.84 -1.42
C VAL A 59 -7.18 1.56 -1.82
N GLN A 60 -7.92 0.73 -1.07
CA GLN A 60 -9.34 0.51 -1.33
C GLN A 60 -10.14 1.82 -1.25
N ASP A 61 -9.93 2.64 -0.21
CA ASP A 61 -10.59 3.94 -0.08
C ASP A 61 -10.36 4.85 -1.31
N LEU A 62 -9.14 4.82 -1.87
CA LEU A 62 -8.79 5.59 -3.06
C LEU A 62 -9.39 5.01 -4.35
N ILE A 63 -9.63 3.70 -4.42
CA ILE A 63 -10.36 3.05 -5.53
C ILE A 63 -11.82 3.46 -5.46
N ASP A 64 -12.43 3.34 -4.28
CA ASP A 64 -13.84 3.66 -4.05
C ASP A 64 -14.13 5.14 -4.31
N ALA A 65 -13.16 6.02 -4.03
CA ALA A 65 -13.21 7.44 -4.36
C ALA A 65 -12.88 7.77 -5.83
N GLY A 66 -12.48 6.78 -6.65
CA GLY A 66 -12.09 6.96 -8.05
C GLY A 66 -10.75 7.67 -8.27
N LEU A 67 -10.00 7.96 -7.20
CA LEU A 67 -8.76 8.75 -7.27
C LEU A 67 -7.58 7.97 -7.86
N LEU A 68 -7.54 6.65 -7.70
CA LEU A 68 -6.49 5.83 -8.35
C LEU A 68 -6.67 5.74 -9.86
N VAL A 69 -7.90 5.83 -10.36
CA VAL A 69 -8.18 5.85 -11.80
C VAL A 69 -7.58 7.12 -12.43
N LEU A 70 -7.67 8.26 -11.73
CA LEU A 70 -7.10 9.54 -12.20
C LEU A 70 -5.57 9.52 -12.27
N LEU A 71 -4.88 8.88 -11.32
CA LEU A 71 -3.42 8.74 -11.39
C LEU A 71 -2.98 7.97 -12.64
N LYS A 72 -3.75 6.94 -13.02
CA LYS A 72 -3.49 6.18 -14.25
C LYS A 72 -3.64 7.07 -15.49
N GLU A 73 -4.58 7.99 -15.50
CA GLU A 73 -4.79 8.89 -16.65
C GLU A 73 -3.72 9.97 -16.75
N GLN A 74 -3.22 10.47 -15.62
CA GLN A 74 -2.09 11.39 -15.59
C GLN A 74 -0.78 10.72 -16.04
N SER A 75 -0.63 9.40 -15.80
CA SER A 75 0.53 8.61 -16.26
C SER A 75 0.42 8.08 -17.68
N LYS A 76 -0.75 8.16 -18.34
CA LYS A 76 -0.95 7.73 -19.75
C LYS A 76 -0.23 8.64 -20.78
N ASN A 77 0.42 9.73 -20.34
CA ASN A 77 1.22 10.59 -21.21
C ASN A 77 2.66 10.08 -21.44
N THR A 78 2.97 8.85 -21.04
CA THR A 78 4.20 8.17 -21.46
C THR A 78 3.89 6.70 -21.66
N GLU A 79 4.09 6.24 -22.89
CA GLU A 79 3.80 4.92 -23.40
C GLU A 79 4.64 3.86 -22.67
N ASP A 80 4.02 3.07 -21.78
CA ASP A 80 4.09 1.59 -21.76
C ASP A 80 3.26 1.00 -20.60
N GLU A 81 2.84 -0.26 -20.77
CA GLU A 81 2.36 -1.18 -19.75
C GLU A 81 0.91 -1.04 -19.19
N THR A 82 0.04 -1.62 -20.03
CA THR A 82 -1.09 -2.49 -19.70
C THR A 82 -1.25 -3.04 -18.27
N ASN A 83 -2.51 -3.02 -17.83
CA ASN A 83 -3.13 -3.93 -16.86
C ASN A 83 -3.02 -3.64 -15.34
N LEU A 84 -3.30 -2.41 -14.93
CA LEU A 84 -3.53 -2.06 -13.50
C LEU A 84 -4.87 -2.56 -12.92
N THR A 85 -5.88 -2.83 -13.75
CA THR A 85 -7.26 -3.04 -13.29
C THR A 85 -7.64 -4.50 -13.07
N ALA A 86 -7.03 -5.48 -13.76
CA ALA A 86 -7.40 -6.89 -13.52
C ALA A 86 -6.70 -7.54 -12.29
N THR A 87 -5.62 -6.93 -11.78
CA THR A 87 -4.81 -7.54 -10.72
C THR A 87 -5.10 -7.05 -9.31
N LEU A 88 -5.76 -5.89 -9.14
CA LEU A 88 -6.07 -5.35 -7.81
C LEU A 88 -7.41 -5.91 -7.26
N ASP A 89 -8.42 -6.07 -8.12
CA ASP A 89 -9.71 -6.69 -7.76
C ASP A 89 -9.57 -8.18 -7.37
N THR A 90 -8.63 -8.92 -8.00
CA THR A 90 -8.49 -10.37 -7.75
C THR A 90 -7.66 -10.69 -6.49
N GLN A 91 -6.82 -9.78 -5.99
CA GLN A 91 -5.94 -10.04 -4.83
C GLN A 91 -6.42 -9.39 -3.52
N LEU A 92 -7.45 -8.54 -3.56
CA LEU A 92 -7.96 -7.84 -2.37
C LEU A 92 -9.26 -8.45 -1.82
N LEU A 93 -9.83 -9.45 -2.50
CA LEU A 93 -11.07 -10.15 -2.09
C LEU A 93 -10.86 -11.60 -1.62
N ALA A 94 -9.62 -12.01 -1.27
CA ALA A 94 -9.38 -13.32 -0.65
C ALA A 94 -9.38 -13.19 0.89
N PRO A 95 -10.12 -14.05 1.61
CA PRO A 95 -10.24 -14.01 3.07
C PRO A 95 -8.91 -14.28 3.80
#